data_AF-A0A3G5U4D4-F1
#
_entry.id   AF-A0A3G5U4D4-F1
#
_cell.length_a   1.000
_cell.length_b   1.000
_cell.length_c   1.000
_cell.angle_alpha   90.00
_cell.angle_beta   90.00
_cell.angle_gamma   90.00
#
_symmetry.space_group_name_H-M   'P 1'
#
loop_
_entity.id
_entity.type
_entity.pdbx_description
1 polymer ?
#
loop_
_entity_poly.entity_id
_entity_poly.type
_entity_poly.pdbx_seq_one_letter_code
_entity_poly.pdbx_strand_id
1 'polypeptide(L)'
;MAKVTNTISRTIVNEDGQITHQEEEKVINWGTEPNYIKVYLDTILYLKDLPKGLNSILYAFLKRMSYGNQLVVNAALKRQIAKELGLSLSSINNAISKFVKGELLIREDTGLYKVNPHLFGKGDWKDIAKIRLEVVFDPKGKTIMSEIEKKETKEEKQKVEI
;
A
#
# COMPACT_ATOMS: atom_id res chain seq x y z
N MET A 1 -27.60 -0.80 12.74
CA MET A 1 -28.51 -0.05 11.86
C MET A 1 -27.78 1.18 11.36
N ALA A 2 -27.66 1.35 10.05
CA ALA A 2 -26.99 2.52 9.47
C ALA A 2 -27.78 3.80 9.82
N LYS A 3 -27.07 4.85 10.25
CA LYS A 3 -27.68 6.16 10.54
C LYS A 3 -27.31 7.12 9.42
N VAL A 4 -28.32 7.77 8.83
CA VAL A 4 -28.11 8.93 7.95
C VAL A 4 -27.49 10.02 8.81
N THR A 5 -26.28 10.45 8.44
CA THR A 5 -25.52 11.39 9.29
C THR A 5 -25.59 12.81 8.75
N ASN A 6 -25.64 13.01 7.43
CA ASN A 6 -25.82 14.32 6.80
C ASN A 6 -26.50 14.20 5.43
N THR A 7 -27.30 15.20 5.07
CA THR A 7 -27.84 15.43 3.73
C THR A 7 -27.19 16.70 3.20
N ILE A 8 -26.39 16.60 2.13
CA ILE A 8 -25.81 17.77 1.47
C ILE A 8 -26.69 18.10 0.27
N SER A 9 -27.28 19.30 0.27
CA SER A 9 -28.12 19.79 -0.83
C SER A 9 -27.34 20.87 -1.57
N ARG A 10 -26.99 20.61 -2.84
CA ARG A 10 -26.37 21.63 -3.70
C ARG A 10 -27.40 22.11 -4.71
N THR A 11 -27.67 23.41 -4.69
CA THR A 11 -28.56 24.07 -5.65
C THR A 11 -27.70 24.93 -6.58
N ILE A 12 -27.72 24.64 -7.87
CA ILE A 12 -27.07 25.45 -8.89
C ILE A 12 -28.17 26.27 -9.59
N VAL A 13 -28.04 27.59 -9.51
CA VAL A 13 -29.02 28.57 -10.01
C VAL A 13 -28.37 29.33 -11.17
N ASN A 14 -29.09 29.47 -12.29
CA ASN A 14 -28.64 30.29 -13.43
C ASN A 14 -28.80 31.80 -13.15
N GLU A 15 -28.25 32.65 -14.02
CA GLU A 15 -28.31 34.13 -13.90
C GLU A 15 -29.75 34.68 -13.79
N ASP A 16 -30.74 33.95 -14.33
CA ASP A 16 -32.17 34.32 -14.28
C ASP A 16 -32.90 33.84 -13.01
N GLY A 17 -32.18 33.34 -12.01
CA GLY A 17 -32.76 32.86 -10.74
C GLY A 17 -33.49 31.51 -10.84
N GLN A 18 -33.42 30.82 -11.98
CA GLN A 18 -34.02 29.50 -12.16
C GLN A 18 -33.09 28.38 -11.66
N ILE A 19 -33.63 27.52 -10.80
CA ILE A 19 -32.94 26.33 -10.28
C ILE A 19 -32.82 25.32 -11.42
N THR A 20 -31.59 25.01 -11.81
CA THR A 20 -31.32 24.14 -12.97
C THR A 20 -30.92 22.73 -12.53
N HIS A 21 -30.36 22.60 -11.32
CA HIS A 21 -29.93 21.32 -10.79
C HIS A 21 -29.99 21.30 -9.26
N GLN A 22 -30.63 20.27 -8.70
CA GLN A 22 -30.69 19.99 -7.27
C GLN A 22 -30.14 18.58 -7.03
N GLU A 23 -28.98 18.50 -6.39
CA GLU A 23 -28.33 17.23 -6.04
C GLU A 23 -28.47 17.00 -4.53
N GLU A 24 -29.10 15.89 -4.14
CA GLU A 24 -29.20 15.42 -2.76
C GLU A 24 -28.26 14.24 -2.54
N GLU A 25 -27.18 14.45 -1.79
CA GLU A 25 -26.27 13.38 -1.39
C GLU A 25 -26.67 12.88 0.00
N LYS A 26 -27.23 11.65 0.08
CA LYS A 26 -27.50 10.97 1.36
C LYS A 26 -26.26 10.20 1.81
N VAL A 27 -25.57 10.73 2.81
CA VAL A 27 -24.42 10.04 3.42
C VAL A 27 -24.92 9.05 4.48
N ILE A 28 -24.93 7.79 4.11
CA ILE A 28 -25.28 6.66 4.99
C ILE A 28 -24.01 6.20 5.71
N ASN A 29 -23.98 6.32 7.04
CA ASN A 29 -22.85 5.82 7.84
C ASN A 29 -23.06 4.33 8.15
N TRP A 30 -22.24 3.48 7.50
CA TRP A 30 -22.23 2.03 7.65
C TRP A 30 -21.45 1.54 8.88
N GLY A 31 -20.93 2.46 9.71
CA GLY A 31 -20.02 2.17 10.81
C GLY A 31 -18.56 2.23 10.37
N THR A 32 -17.65 1.95 11.31
CA THR A 32 -16.20 1.93 11.04
C THR A 32 -15.80 0.65 10.35
N GLU A 33 -15.09 0.76 9.22
CA GLU A 33 -14.51 -0.39 8.52
C GLU A 33 -13.52 -1.13 9.44
N PRO A 34 -13.60 -2.47 9.55
CA PRO A 34 -12.60 -3.25 10.30
C PRO A 34 -11.19 -3.06 9.74
N ASN A 35 -10.15 -3.32 10.53
CA ASN A 35 -8.76 -3.22 10.05
C ASN A 35 -8.52 -4.11 8.82
N TYR A 36 -8.10 -3.49 7.72
CA TYR A 36 -7.85 -4.13 6.44
C TYR A 36 -6.57 -3.61 5.79
N ILE A 37 -6.19 -4.24 4.67
CA ILE A 37 -5.05 -3.84 3.84
C ILE A 37 -5.50 -3.93 2.38
N LYS A 38 -5.41 -2.81 1.66
CA LYS A 38 -5.61 -2.74 0.22
C LYS A 38 -4.42 -3.41 -0.46
N VAL A 39 -4.70 -4.36 -1.35
CA VAL A 39 -3.72 -5.01 -2.22
C VAL A 39 -4.09 -4.63 -3.65
N TYR A 40 -3.16 -4.01 -4.39
CA TYR A 40 -3.43 -3.62 -5.78
C TYR A 40 -3.27 -4.83 -6.71
N LEU A 41 -4.05 -4.91 -7.79
CA LEU A 41 -4.04 -6.08 -8.68
C LEU A 41 -2.68 -6.36 -9.30
N ASP A 42 -1.93 -5.31 -9.65
CA ASP A 42 -0.56 -5.43 -10.19
C ASP A 42 0.39 -6.13 -9.20
N THR A 43 0.08 -6.05 -7.90
CA THR A 43 0.81 -6.72 -6.81
C THR A 43 0.65 -8.23 -6.86
N ILE A 44 -0.42 -8.75 -7.47
CA ILE A 44 -0.70 -10.20 -7.48
C ILE A 44 0.37 -10.94 -8.27
N LEU A 45 0.81 -10.40 -9.41
CA LEU A 45 1.91 -10.97 -10.19
C LEU A 45 3.21 -10.94 -9.40
N TYR A 46 3.51 -9.79 -8.81
CA TYR A 46 4.68 -9.61 -7.96
C TYR A 46 4.72 -10.62 -6.79
N LEU A 47 3.57 -10.88 -6.15
CA LEU A 47 3.45 -11.84 -5.04
C LEU A 47 3.63 -13.30 -5.46
N LYS A 48 3.36 -13.65 -6.73
CA LYS A 48 3.56 -15.01 -7.25
C LYS A 48 5.03 -15.37 -7.39
N ASP A 49 5.89 -14.39 -7.63
CA ASP A 49 7.32 -14.59 -7.82
C ASP A 49 8.10 -14.68 -6.48
N LEU A 50 7.45 -14.42 -5.34
CA LEU A 50 8.09 -14.62 -4.05
C LEU A 50 8.36 -16.10 -3.77
N PRO A 51 9.57 -16.46 -3.31
CA PRO A 51 9.86 -17.79 -2.83
C PRO A 51 8.82 -18.33 -1.84
N LYS A 52 8.43 -19.59 -2.04
CA LYS A 52 7.50 -20.31 -1.16
C LYS A 52 7.94 -20.15 0.31
N GLY A 53 7.01 -19.72 1.16
CA GLY A 53 7.24 -19.49 2.60
C GLY A 53 7.48 -18.03 3.00
N LEU A 54 7.75 -17.12 2.06
CA LEU A 54 7.86 -15.68 2.38
C LEU A 54 6.49 -15.00 2.56
N ASN A 55 5.46 -15.50 1.89
CA ASN A 55 4.12 -14.90 1.93
C ASN A 55 3.52 -14.89 3.35
N SER A 56 3.72 -15.94 4.15
CA SER A 56 3.24 -15.97 5.54
C SER A 56 3.96 -14.94 6.41
N ILE A 57 5.26 -14.77 6.21
CA ILE A 57 6.06 -13.76 6.93
C ILE A 57 5.65 -12.35 6.50
N LEU A 58 5.47 -12.11 5.20
CA LEU A 58 5.01 -10.83 4.67
C LEU A 58 3.63 -10.48 5.25
N TYR A 59 2.69 -11.42 5.23
CA TYR A 59 1.37 -11.24 5.81
C TYR A 59 1.42 -10.92 7.31
N ALA A 60 2.28 -11.60 8.07
CA ALA A 60 2.48 -11.30 9.48
C ALA A 60 2.98 -9.87 9.71
N PHE A 61 3.86 -9.35 8.86
CA PHE A 61 4.28 -7.95 8.92
C PHE A 61 3.17 -6.98 8.51
N LEU A 62 2.51 -7.24 7.39
CA LEU A 62 1.45 -6.39 6.84
C LEU A 62 0.32 -6.16 7.87
N LYS A 63 -0.11 -7.19 8.61
CA LYS A 63 -1.11 -7.04 9.70
C LYS A 63 -0.74 -5.99 10.75
N ARG A 64 0.55 -5.74 10.93
CA ARG A 64 1.13 -4.91 11.98
C ARG A 64 1.63 -3.56 11.47
N MET A 65 1.42 -3.24 10.19
CA MET A 65 1.72 -1.92 9.65
C MET A 65 0.74 -0.86 10.18
N SER A 66 1.21 0.39 10.27
CA SER A 66 0.40 1.55 10.64
C SER A 66 -0.44 2.07 9.46
N TYR A 67 -1.33 3.02 9.73
CA TYR A 67 -2.12 3.74 8.72
C TYR A 67 -1.26 4.64 7.80
N GLY A 68 0.03 4.83 8.11
CA GLY A 68 0.99 5.53 7.24
C GLY A 68 1.84 4.59 6.37
N ASN A 69 1.41 3.35 6.18
CA ASN A 69 2.20 2.29 5.56
C ASN A 69 3.55 2.02 6.26
N GLN A 70 3.72 2.43 7.52
CA GLN A 70 4.98 2.20 8.24
C GLN A 70 4.97 0.90 9.03
N LEU A 71 6.14 0.31 9.19
CA LEU A 71 6.37 -0.94 9.88
C LEU A 71 7.62 -0.81 10.76
N VAL A 72 7.40 -0.80 12.07
CA VAL A 72 8.48 -0.81 13.07
C VAL A 72 8.84 -2.25 13.39
N VAL A 73 10.04 -2.67 13.01
CA VAL A 73 10.56 -4.02 13.19
C VAL A 73 11.67 -4.03 14.23
N ASN A 74 11.27 -4.18 15.49
CA ASN A 74 12.19 -4.38 16.61
C ASN A 74 12.48 -5.88 16.86
N ALA A 75 13.43 -6.18 17.75
CA ALA A 75 13.81 -7.56 18.07
C ALA A 75 12.66 -8.39 18.66
N ALA A 76 11.79 -7.77 19.46
CA ALA A 76 10.63 -8.43 20.06
C ALA A 76 9.64 -8.88 18.98
N LEU A 77 9.31 -8.00 18.04
CA LEU A 77 8.41 -8.32 16.93
C LEU A 77 8.94 -9.48 16.09
N LYS A 78 10.25 -9.47 15.77
CA LYS A 78 10.85 -10.56 15.00
C LYS A 78 10.75 -11.91 15.72
N ARG A 79 10.96 -11.94 17.04
CA ARG A 79 10.78 -13.15 17.85
C ARG A 79 9.32 -13.59 17.92
N GLN A 80 8.39 -12.64 18.03
CA GLN A 80 6.95 -12.94 18.04
C GLN A 80 6.51 -13.59 16.73
N ILE A 81 6.89 -13.02 15.58
CA ILE A 81 6.56 -13.58 14.26
C ILE A 81 7.23 -14.94 14.07
N ALA A 82 8.49 -15.08 14.47
CA ALA A 82 9.20 -16.36 14.43
C ALA A 82 8.43 -17.45 15.19
N LYS A 83 7.96 -17.14 16.41
CA LYS A 83 7.15 -18.06 17.23
C LYS A 83 5.78 -18.35 16.60
N GLU A 84 5.08 -17.34 16.09
CA GLU A 84 3.78 -17.47 15.43
C GLU A 84 3.83 -18.42 14.24
N LEU A 85 4.92 -18.36 13.46
CA LEU A 85 5.07 -19.13 12.23
C LEU A 85 5.88 -20.43 12.39
N GLY A 86 6.39 -20.72 13.59
CA GLY A 86 7.26 -21.87 13.83
C GLY A 86 8.59 -21.79 13.06
N LEU A 87 9.12 -20.58 12.85
CA LEU A 87 10.33 -20.32 12.07
C LEU A 87 11.49 -19.86 12.95
N SER A 88 12.71 -19.99 12.43
CA SER A 88 13.90 -19.44 13.10
C SER A 88 13.94 -17.91 13.00
N LEU A 89 14.59 -17.25 13.97
CA LEU A 89 14.83 -15.80 13.88
C LEU A 89 15.67 -15.42 12.66
N SER A 90 16.59 -16.30 12.24
CA SER A 90 17.38 -16.12 11.01
C SER A 90 16.48 -16.08 9.78
N SER A 91 15.48 -16.96 9.69
CA SER A 91 14.49 -16.96 8.61
C SER A 91 13.74 -15.62 8.52
N ILE A 92 13.37 -15.03 9.65
CA ILE A 92 12.70 -13.71 9.69
C ILE A 92 13.65 -12.60 9.21
N ASN A 93 14.90 -12.58 9.66
CA ASN A 93 15.89 -11.59 9.21
C ASN A 93 16.18 -11.70 7.70
N ASN A 94 16.29 -12.94 7.20
CA ASN A 94 16.48 -13.20 5.77
C ASN A 94 15.26 -12.75 4.96
N ALA A 95 14.04 -12.98 5.46
CA ALA A 95 12.82 -12.51 4.82
C ALA A 95 12.77 -10.99 4.72
N ILE A 96 13.08 -10.25 5.80
CA ILE A 96 13.16 -8.78 5.78
C ILE A 96 14.14 -8.32 4.70
N SER A 97 15.33 -8.93 4.62
CA SER A 97 16.34 -8.58 3.62
C SER A 97 15.84 -8.83 2.20
N LYS A 98 15.11 -9.93 1.97
CA LYS A 98 14.48 -10.23 0.67
C LYS A 98 13.36 -9.26 0.33
N PHE A 99 12.54 -8.85 1.31
CA PHE A 99 11.48 -7.86 1.09
C PHE A 99 12.05 -6.48 0.74
N VAL A 100 13.17 -6.09 1.34
CA VAL A 100 13.86 -4.85 0.97
C VAL A 100 14.47 -4.95 -0.43
N LYS A 101 15.13 -6.07 -0.76
CA LYS A 101 15.68 -6.30 -2.10
C LYS A 101 14.61 -6.33 -3.18
N GLY A 102 13.44 -6.89 -2.86
CA GLY A 102 12.30 -6.94 -3.75
C GLY A 102 11.50 -5.62 -3.82
N GLU A 103 11.81 -4.62 -3.01
CA GLU A 103 11.03 -3.37 -2.95
C GLU A 103 9.60 -3.54 -2.42
N LEU A 104 9.33 -4.61 -1.66
CA LEU A 104 8.13 -4.71 -0.83
C LEU A 104 8.21 -3.79 0.39
N LEU A 105 9.41 -3.65 0.94
CA LEU A 105 9.72 -2.78 2.06
C LEU A 105 10.83 -1.80 1.65
N ILE A 106 10.63 -0.53 1.95
CA ILE A 106 11.62 0.53 1.81
C ILE A 106 12.19 0.78 3.20
N ARG A 107 13.51 0.68 3.37
CA ARG A 107 14.14 0.96 4.67
C ARG A 107 14.28 2.46 4.86
N GLU A 108 13.62 3.01 5.87
CA GLU A 108 13.74 4.43 6.24
C GLU A 108 14.87 4.62 7.27
N ASP A 109 14.95 3.73 8.25
CA ASP A 109 15.99 3.73 9.29
C ASP A 109 16.20 2.31 9.88
N THR A 110 16.99 2.19 10.94
CA THR A 110 17.22 0.95 11.67
C THR A 110 15.96 0.50 12.38
N GLY A 111 15.37 -0.58 11.86
CA GLY A 111 14.12 -1.11 12.40
C GLY A 111 12.88 -0.33 11.97
N LEU A 112 13.00 0.66 11.07
CA LEU A 112 11.88 1.39 10.51
C LEU A 112 11.82 1.17 9.00
N TYR A 113 10.67 0.68 8.55
CA TYR A 113 10.42 0.37 7.15
C TYR A 113 9.10 1.01 6.71
N LYS A 114 9.03 1.39 5.43
CA LYS A 114 7.79 1.75 4.76
C LYS A 114 7.38 0.62 3.83
N VAL A 115 6.16 0.13 3.95
CA VAL A 115 5.57 -0.82 3.02
C VAL A 115 5.28 -0.07 1.72
N ASN A 116 5.68 -0.68 0.60
CA ASN A 116 5.54 -0.04 -0.71
C ASN A 116 4.08 0.34 -1.01
N PRO A 117 3.78 1.65 -1.14
CA PRO A 117 2.41 2.14 -1.31
C PRO A 117 1.83 1.85 -2.69
N HIS A 118 2.65 1.47 -3.66
CA HIS A 118 2.19 0.99 -4.97
C HIS A 118 1.65 -0.44 -4.91
N LEU A 119 2.08 -1.21 -3.90
CA LEU A 119 1.70 -2.62 -3.73
C LEU A 119 0.63 -2.81 -2.64
N PHE A 120 0.74 -2.06 -1.55
CA PHE A 120 -0.18 -2.15 -0.42
C PHE A 120 -0.62 -0.78 0.09
N GLY A 121 -1.78 -0.72 0.75
CA GLY A 121 -2.24 0.49 1.44
C GLY A 121 -3.07 0.16 2.67
N LYS A 122 -2.91 0.93 3.75
CA LYS A 122 -3.78 0.84 4.93
C LYS A 122 -4.29 2.22 5.29
N GLY A 123 -5.60 2.37 5.40
CA GLY A 123 -6.26 3.65 5.63
C GLY A 123 -6.90 4.27 4.39
N ASP A 124 -7.16 5.56 4.48
CA ASP A 124 -7.91 6.30 3.46
C ASP A 124 -7.10 6.48 2.18
N TRP A 125 -7.80 6.49 1.04
CA TRP A 125 -7.14 6.65 -0.26
C TRP A 125 -6.38 7.97 -0.35
N LYS A 126 -6.91 9.05 0.23
CA LYS A 126 -6.26 10.37 0.25
C LYS A 126 -4.85 10.29 0.87
N ASP A 127 -4.72 9.55 1.97
CA ASP A 127 -3.44 9.38 2.66
C ASP A 127 -2.49 8.49 1.84
N ILE A 128 -3.01 7.38 1.29
CA ILE A 128 -2.21 6.48 0.45
C ILE A 128 -1.70 7.20 -0.80
N ALA A 129 -2.53 8.02 -1.45
CA ALA A 129 -2.15 8.80 -2.62
C ALA A 129 -1.05 9.81 -2.29
N LYS A 130 -1.13 10.46 -1.12
CA LYS A 130 -0.07 11.36 -0.63
C LYS A 130 1.24 10.60 -0.40
N ILE A 131 1.19 9.43 0.24
CA ILE A 131 2.38 8.60 0.49
C ILE A 131 3.02 8.14 -0.84
N ARG A 132 2.21 7.77 -1.84
CA ARG A 132 2.73 7.43 -3.20
C ARG A 132 3.48 8.60 -3.82
N LEU A 133 2.92 9.81 -3.72
CA LEU A 133 3.57 11.02 -4.20
C LEU A 133 4.94 11.22 -3.53
N GLU A 134 4.99 11.15 -2.20
CA GLU A 134 6.23 11.31 -1.43
C GLU A 134 7.31 10.28 -1.83
N VAL A 135 6.92 9.02 -2.07
CA VAL A 135 7.85 7.96 -2.51
C VAL A 135 8.41 8.23 -3.92
N VAL A 136 7.62 8.78 -4.83
CA VAL A 136 8.07 9.12 -6.20
C VAL A 136 9.06 10.29 -6.19
N PHE A 137 8.86 11.27 -5.31
CA PHE A 137 9.66 12.51 -5.25
C PHE A 137 10.81 12.49 -4.23
N ASP A 138 11.13 11.35 -3.60
CA ASP A 138 12.25 11.26 -2.65
C ASP A 138 13.59 11.64 -3.33
N PRO A 139 14.31 12.66 -2.82
CA PRO A 139 15.56 13.17 -3.41
C PRO A 139 16.71 12.13 -3.50
N LYS A 140 16.57 10.94 -2.90
CA LYS A 140 17.52 9.83 -3.03
C LYS A 140 17.38 9.01 -4.33
N GLY A 141 16.41 9.33 -5.20
CA GLY A 141 16.36 8.85 -6.58
C GLY A 141 16.02 7.36 -6.77
N LYS A 142 15.59 6.65 -5.71
CA LYS A 142 15.02 5.30 -5.87
C LYS A 142 13.55 5.41 -6.26
N THR A 143 13.29 5.65 -7.54
CA THR A 143 11.94 5.56 -8.10
C THR A 143 11.69 4.13 -8.54
N ILE A 144 10.74 3.46 -7.90
CA ILE A 144 10.21 2.17 -8.37
C ILE A 144 9.67 2.33 -9.81
N MET A 145 9.00 3.45 -10.10
CA MET A 145 8.48 3.75 -11.44
C MET A 145 9.59 3.93 -12.50
N SER A 146 10.73 4.55 -12.15
CA SER A 146 11.82 4.75 -13.10
C SER A 146 12.62 3.48 -13.36
N GLU A 147 12.60 2.50 -12.45
CA GLU A 147 13.13 1.15 -12.70
C GLU A 147 12.16 0.23 -13.46
N ILE A 148 10.84 0.36 -13.22
CA ILE A 148 9.83 -0.40 -13.98
C ILE A 148 9.79 0.06 -15.44
N GLU A 149 9.71 1.38 -15.71
CA GLU A 149 9.78 1.92 -17.08
C GLU A 149 11.11 1.53 -17.76
N LYS A 150 12.23 1.54 -17.04
CA LYS A 150 13.53 1.09 -17.59
C LYS A 150 13.59 -0.41 -17.85
N LYS A 151 12.88 -1.25 -17.10
CA LYS A 151 12.79 -2.69 -17.35
C LYS A 151 11.88 -3.00 -18.53
N GLU A 152 10.71 -2.39 -18.60
CA GLU A 152 9.79 -2.52 -19.74
C GLU A 152 10.46 -2.09 -21.05
N THR A 153 11.16 -0.96 -21.05
CA THR A 153 11.89 -0.47 -22.23
C THR A 153 13.04 -1.38 -22.68
N LYS A 154 13.63 -2.18 -21.77
CA LYS A 154 14.73 -3.11 -22.08
C LYS A 154 14.22 -4.47 -22.57
N GLU A 155 13.15 -4.99 -21.98
CA GLU A 155 12.55 -6.27 -22.37
C GLU A 155 11.78 -6.18 -23.70
N GLU A 156 11.18 -5.03 -24.03
CA GLU A 156 10.54 -4.80 -25.33
C GLU A 156 11.56 -4.72 -26.48
N LYS A 157 12.73 -4.11 -26.27
CA LYS A 157 13.78 -4.04 -27.30
C LYS A 157 14.41 -5.41 -27.60
N GLN A 158 14.44 -6.32 -26.64
CA GLN A 158 15.03 -7.65 -26.79
C GLN A 158 14.11 -8.66 -27.50
N LYS A 159 12.80 -8.38 -27.60
CA LYS A 159 11.83 -9.22 -28.30
C LYS A 159 11.65 -8.86 -29.78
N VAL A 160 12.22 -7.74 -30.24
CA VAL A 160 12.06 -7.23 -31.62
C VAL A 160 13.27 -7.54 -32.51
N GLU A 161 14.38 -8.06 -31.96
CA GLU A 161 15.51 -8.60 -32.73
C GLU A 161 15.45 -10.13 -32.83
N ILE A 162 14.56 -10.65 -33.69
CA ILE A 162 14.66 -11.99 -34.31
C ILE A 162 14.26 -11.87 -35.78
#